data_AF-A0A7Y0XXN3-F1
#
_entry.id   AF-A0A7Y0XXN3-F1
#
_cell.length_a   1.000
_cell.length_b   1.000
_cell.length_c   1.000
_cell.angle_alpha   90.00
_cell.angle_beta   90.00
_cell.angle_gamma   90.00
#
_symmetry.space_group_name_H-M   'P 1'
#
loop_
_entity.id
_entity.type
_entity.pdbx_description
1 polymer ?
#
loop_
_entity_poly.entity_id
_entity_poly.type
_entity_poly.pdbx_seq_one_letter_code
_entity_poly.pdbx_strand_id
1 'polypeptide(L)' 'MITRTDLLKQLHKAENSEESVIIIITGHLSQAIHNSKLKSEEQTKIIELMQKLSNDSVGHKAIILDLIQSIKESDRDVY' A
#
# COMPACT_ATOMS: atom_id res chain seq x y z
N MET A 1 5.68 22.88 -12.12
CA MET A 1 5.12 22.20 -13.31
C MET A 1 5.73 20.81 -13.36
N ILE A 2 4.93 19.78 -13.08
CA ILE A 2 5.37 18.38 -13.16
C ILE A 2 4.91 17.88 -14.52
N THR A 3 5.82 17.35 -15.35
CA THR A 3 5.41 16.78 -16.63
C THR A 3 4.53 15.55 -16.36
N ARG A 4 3.61 15.24 -17.27
CA ARG A 4 2.80 14.01 -17.19
C ARG A 4 3.65 12.75 -16.93
N THR A 5 4.82 12.68 -17.54
CA THR A 5 5.80 11.60 -17.36
C THR A 5 6.37 11.55 -15.95
N ASP A 6 6.67 12.70 -15.35
CA ASP A 6 7.17 12.79 -13.97
C ASP A 6 6.09 12.41 -12.95
N LEU A 7 4.84 12.80 -13.20
CA LEU A 7 3.71 12.41 -12.36
C LEU A 7 3.47 10.90 -12.40
N LEU A 8 3.49 10.30 -13.60
CA LEU A 8 3.38 8.85 -13.77
C LEU A 8 4.52 8.10 -13.10
N LYS A 9 5.76 8.60 -13.18
CA LYS A 9 6.90 8.03 -12.45
C LYS A 9 6.71 8.07 -10.94
N GLN A 10 6.20 9.16 -10.39
CA GLN A 10 5.95 9.28 -8.95
C GLN A 10 4.84 8.34 -8.49
N LEU A 11 3.76 8.22 -9.27
CA LEU A 11 2.64 7.32 -8.96
C LEU A 11 3.06 5.85 -9.03
N HIS A 12 3.83 5.44 -10.05
CA HIS A 12 4.39 4.10 -10.11
C HIS A 12 5.39 3.82 -8.97
N LYS A 13 6.12 4.83 -8.51
CA LYS A 13 7.01 4.68 -7.34
C LYS A 13 6.19 4.49 -6.05
N ALA A 14 5.10 5.23 -5.89
CA ALA A 14 4.19 5.08 -4.76
C ALA A 14 3.56 3.68 -4.74
N GLU A 15 2.98 3.24 -5.86
CA GLU A 15 2.42 1.89 -6.07
C GLU A 15 3.39 0.79 -5.62
N ASN A 16 4.62 0.82 -6.16
CA ASN A 16 5.63 -0.21 -5.87
C ASN A 16 6.11 -0.18 -4.41
N SER A 17 6.14 1.00 -3.77
CA SER A 17 6.64 1.14 -2.40
C SER A 17 5.62 0.69 -1.34
N GLU A 18 4.33 0.94 -1.57
CA GLU A 18 3.30 0.69 -0.57
C GLU A 18 2.95 -0.80 -0.51
N GLU A 19 2.78 -1.44 -1.67
CA GLU A 19 2.40 -2.85 -1.77
C GLU A 19 3.52 -3.79 -1.28
N SER A 20 4.76 -3.54 -1.71
CA SER A 20 5.91 -4.38 -1.35
C SER A 20 6.18 -4.34 0.15
N VAL A 21 6.04 -3.16 0.77
CA VAL A 21 6.37 -2.97 2.18
C VAL A 21 5.27 -3.53 3.08
N ILE A 22 4.00 -3.29 2.76
CA ILE A 22 2.90 -3.72 3.62
C ILE A 22 2.73 -5.24 3.61
N ILE A 23 2.84 -5.91 2.46
CA ILE A 23 2.74 -7.38 2.39
C ILE A 23 3.90 -8.05 3.15
N ILE A 24 5.14 -7.59 2.94
CA ILE A 24 6.32 -8.17 3.59
C ILE A 24 6.28 -7.93 5.10
N ILE A 25 5.97 -6.69 5.52
CA ILE A 25 5.90 -6.33 6.94
C ILE A 25 4.76 -7.09 7.62
N THR A 26 3.60 -7.21 6.97
CA THR A 26 2.46 -7.91 7.59
C THR A 26 2.71 -9.41 7.75
N GLY A 27 3.37 -10.06 6.79
CA GLY A 27 3.80 -11.45 6.91
C GLY A 27 4.82 -11.65 8.06
N HIS A 28 5.91 -10.87 8.06
CA HIS A 28 6.97 -11.01 9.06
C HIS A 28 6.49 -10.70 10.49
N LEU A 29 5.71 -9.63 10.66
CA LEU A 29 5.20 -9.25 11.98
C LEU A 29 4.16 -10.26 12.48
N SER A 30 3.33 -10.85 11.63
CA SER A 30 2.34 -11.86 12.06
C SER A 30 3.05 -13.07 12.67
N GLN A 31 4.13 -13.52 12.04
CA GLN A 31 4.94 -14.63 12.53
C GLN A 31 5.73 -14.28 13.80
N ALA A 32 6.20 -13.04 13.93
CA ALA A 32 6.85 -12.55 15.15
C ALA A 32 5.86 -12.43 16.33
N ILE A 33 4.63 -11.97 16.08
CA ILE A 33 3.57 -11.83 17.08
C ILE A 33 3.12 -13.21 17.56
N HIS A 34 2.99 -14.19 16.66
CA HIS A 34 2.61 -15.54 17.03
C HIS A 34 3.63 -16.22 17.96
N ASN A 35 4.91 -15.84 17.84
CA ASN A 35 6.01 -16.33 18.69
C ASN A 35 6.30 -15.41 19.89
N SER A 36 5.54 -14.34 20.06
CA SER A 36 5.72 -13.39 21.16
C SER A 36 5.14 -13.92 22.47
N LYS A 37 5.60 -13.37 23.60
CA LYS A 37 5.03 -13.65 24.93
C LYS A 37 3.75 -12.85 25.23
N LEU A 38 3.16 -12.20 24.21
CA LEU A 38 1.90 -11.45 24.36
C LEU A 38 0.75 -12.38 24.70
N LYS A 39 -0.27 -11.85 25.37
CA LYS A 39 -1.49 -12.62 25.62
C LYS A 39 -2.22 -12.86 24.29
N SER A 40 -2.91 -14.00 24.16
CA SER A 40 -3.65 -14.35 22.94
C SER A 40 -4.61 -13.26 22.46
N GLU A 41 -5.24 -12.53 23.38
CA GLU A 41 -6.15 -11.43 23.08
C GLU A 41 -5.43 -10.21 22.46
N GLU A 42 -4.21 -9.92 22.90
CA GLU A 42 -3.36 -8.87 22.35
C GLU A 42 -2.81 -9.27 20.98
N GLN A 43 -2.40 -10.53 20.82
CA GLN A 43 -1.96 -11.07 19.52
C GLN A 43 -3.08 -10.97 18.48
N THR A 44 -4.30 -11.34 18.85
CA THR A 44 -5.48 -11.28 17.97
C THR A 44 -5.75 -9.85 17.50
N LYS A 45 -5.77 -8.88 18.42
CA LYS A 45 -5.96 -7.46 18.07
C LYS A 45 -4.89 -6.93 17.12
N ILE A 46 -3.62 -7.31 17.32
CA ILE A 46 -2.55 -6.84 16.44
C ILE A 46 -2.67 -7.49 15.05
N ILE A 47 -3.01 -8.78 14.97
CA ILE A 47 -3.27 -9.47 13.69
C ILE A 47 -4.43 -8.81 12.93
N GLU A 48 -5.53 -8.48 13.62
CA GLU A 48 -6.67 -7.78 13.02
C GLU A 48 -6.29 -6.39 12.48
N LEU A 49 -5.52 -5.61 13.25
CA LEU A 49 -5.02 -4.31 12.81
C LEU A 49 -4.12 -4.43 11.58
N MET A 50 -3.29 -5.47 11.53
CA MET A 50 -2.42 -5.73 10.39
C MET A 50 -3.18 -6.19 9.15
N GLN A 51 -4.21 -7.03 9.30
CA GLN A 51 -5.11 -7.37 8.20
C GLN A 51 -5.84 -6.15 7.67
N LYS A 52 -6.30 -5.26 8.56
CA LYS A 52 -6.92 -4.00 8.14
C LYS A 52 -5.94 -3.14 7.34
N LEU A 53 -4.70 -2.97 7.82
CA LEU A 53 -3.67 -2.22 7.10
C LEU A 53 -3.37 -2.83 5.72
N SER A 54 -3.32 -4.15 5.63
CA SER A 54 -3.13 -4.85 4.36
C SER A 54 -4.30 -4.62 3.40
N ASN A 55 -5.53 -4.65 3.89
CA ASN A 55 -6.72 -4.42 3.07
C ASN A 55 -6.80 -2.96 2.59
N ASP A 56 -6.47 -2.01 3.47
CA ASP A 56 -6.42 -0.58 3.13
C ASP A 56 -5.37 -0.31 2.04
N SER A 57 -4.21 -0.99 2.11
CA SER A 57 -3.17 -0.93 1.07
C SER A 57 -3.64 -1.45 -0.29
N VAL A 58 -4.42 -2.53 -0.33
CA VAL A 58 -5.03 -3.02 -1.58
C VAL A 58 -5.99 -1.98 -2.16
N GLY A 59 -6.75 -1.29 -1.31
CA GLY A 59 -7.61 -0.18 -1.72
C GLY A 59 -6.83 1.00 -2.31
N HIS A 60 -5.72 1.39 -1.67
CA HIS A 60 -4.83 2.44 -2.20
C HIS A 60 -4.26 2.09 -3.56
N LYS A 61 -3.86 0.83 -3.78
CA LYS A 61 -3.38 0.37 -5.09
C LYS A 61 -4.42 0.54 -6.19
N ALA A 62 -5.67 0.14 -5.93
CA ALA A 62 -6.75 0.30 -6.91
C ALA A 62 -6.93 1.77 -7.30
N ILE A 63 -6.94 2.67 -6.31
CA ILE A 63 -7.04 4.11 -6.53
C ILE A 63 -5.84 4.65 -7.33
N ILE A 64 -4.62 4.24 -7.00
CA ILE A 64 -3.41 4.68 -7.70
C ILE A 64 -3.40 4.19 -9.15
N LEU A 65 -3.83 2.95 -9.42
CA LEU A 65 -3.95 2.40 -10.77
C LEU A 65 -5.01 3.14 -11.59
N ASP A 66 -6.17 3.45 -11.00
CA ASP A 66 -7.20 4.27 -11.65
C ASP A 66 -6.69 5.68 -11.96
N LEU A 67 -5.90 6.28 -11.06
CA LEU A 67 -5.27 7.58 -11.27
C LEU A 67 -4.24 7.52 -12.41
N ILE A 68 -3.40 6.49 -12.45
CA ILE A 68 -2.42 6.25 -13.50
C ILE A 68 -3.13 6.10 -14.85
N GLN A 69 -4.21 5.33 -14.91
CA GLN A 69 -4.98 5.12 -16.13
C GLN A 69 -5.61 6.43 -16.61
N SER A 70 -6.23 7.19 -15.70
CA SER A 70 -6.82 8.50 -16.01
C SER A 70 -5.78 9.49 -16.54
N ILE A 71 -4.57 9.50 -15.97
CA ILE A 71 -3.46 10.35 -16.44
C ILE A 71 -2.88 9.83 -17.77
N LYS A 72 -2.88 8.52 -18.01
CA LYS A 72 -2.50 7.91 -19.30
C LYS A 72 -3.51 8.12 -20.43
N GLU A 73 -4.75 8.44 -20.11
CA GLU A 73 -5.78 8.79 -21.08
C GLU A 73 -5.94 10.31 -21.25
N SER A 74 -5.39 11.10 -20.33
CA SER A 74 -5.37 12.56 -20.44
C SER A 74 -4.36 13.05 -21.49
N ASP A 75 -4.83 13.88 -22.43
CA ASP A 75 -4.01 14.62 -23.39
C ASP A 75 -3.42 15.93 -22.80
N ARG A 76 -3.59 16.16 -21.49
CA ARG A 76 -3.17 17.40 -20.81
C ARG A 76 -2.10 17.13 -19.75
N ASP A 77 -1.10 18.00 -19.73
CA ASP A 77 -0.17 18.11 -18.61
C ASP A 77 -0.91 18.61 -17.35
N VAL A 78 -0.45 18.13 -16.18
CA VAL A 78 -1.00 18.51 -14.88
C VAL A 78 -0.28 19.77 -14.40
N TYR A 79 -1.01 20.88 -14.27
CA TYR A 79 -0.48 22.18 -13.84
C TYR A 79 -0.34 22.28 -12.33
#